data_AF-A0A5J9VVQ7-F1
#
_entry.id   AF-A0A5J9VVQ7-F1
#
_cell.length_a   1.000
_cell.length_b   1.000
_cell.length_c   1.000
_cell.angle_alpha   90.00
_cell.angle_beta   90.00
_cell.angle_gamma   90.00
#
_symmetry.space_group_name_H-M   'P 1'
#
loop_
_entity.id
_entity.type
_entity.pdbx_description
1 polymer ?
#
loop_
_entity_poly.entity_id
_entity_poly.type
_entity_poly.pdbx_seq_one_letter_code
_entity_poly.pdbx_strand_id
1 'polypeptide(L)'
;MWAVQLFSAPDRGHPNLQLFSASDLGGEIAVALAATSIVFCKVNPSYSSKLDRGAATMYKFTRRATTRTLYSRGQPDVEPYYKSTSYSDEYMWSAAWMYYGTGNASYVSFATDPRLWKNARALFGTNVVDLFVFNWDSKVPGAQLHMFGHNTGYPYSYEQSLAGFRNEHRRQHDGMAMFKFDRDREQPLQYVVANAFLAALYADYLVAGNVKGWYCGSKFMTINDLRAFARSQAIPKQTWTTKLPNLIAQFGFLFYDTKYYFVYNLLREMYHEMQLNYILGDNPKKMSYVVGVGKKYPRRLHHRGASTPNDGIKYTCTGGYKWRDSSKADPNLLTGAMVGEPDRSDGFTDSRNGAGGHNEPTLAGNAGLPAALVSKVPEPLT
;
A
#
# COMPACT_ATOMS: atom_id res chain seq x y z
N MET A 1 19.76 -14.85 21.93
CA MET A 1 18.28 -14.85 21.83
C MET A 1 17.91 -13.70 20.90
N TRP A 2 17.07 -13.91 19.88
CA TRP A 2 16.71 -12.87 18.90
C TRP A 2 15.32 -12.33 19.25
N ALA A 3 15.15 -11.01 19.28
CA ALA A 3 13.88 -10.36 19.57
C ALA A 3 13.59 -9.24 18.57
N VAL A 4 12.33 -9.09 18.19
CA VAL A 4 11.81 -7.91 17.48
C VAL A 4 11.21 -6.98 18.53
N GLN A 5 11.62 -5.71 18.52
CA GLN A 5 11.08 -4.70 19.42
C GLN A 5 10.13 -3.79 18.66
N LEU A 6 8.89 -3.70 19.10
CA LEU A 6 7.98 -2.64 18.70
C LEU A 6 8.27 -1.43 19.59
N PHE A 7 8.75 -0.34 18.99
CA PHE A 7 9.13 0.86 19.73
C PHE A 7 7.91 1.70 20.09
N SER A 8 7.85 2.10 21.36
CA SER A 8 7.29 3.37 21.79
C SER A 8 8.31 4.05 22.71
N ALA A 9 8.40 5.38 22.65
CA ALA A 9 9.48 6.14 23.30
C ALA A 9 9.65 5.77 24.79
N PRO A 10 10.89 5.67 25.34
CA PRO A 10 11.15 5.03 26.62
C PRO A 10 10.65 5.78 27.87
N ASP A 11 10.15 7.01 27.73
CA ASP A 11 9.81 7.85 28.88
C ASP A 11 8.30 7.88 29.17
N ARG A 12 7.96 7.22 30.29
CA ARG A 12 6.71 7.27 31.07
C ARG A 12 5.43 6.80 30.34
N GLY A 13 5.08 5.53 30.55
CA GLY A 13 3.74 5.00 30.24
C GLY A 13 3.56 4.35 28.87
N HIS A 14 4.67 4.14 28.14
CA HIS A 14 4.70 3.55 26.80
C HIS A 14 5.48 2.23 26.81
N PRO A 15 4.85 1.09 27.15
CA PRO A 15 5.54 -0.18 27.31
C PRO A 15 6.13 -0.66 25.98
N ASN A 16 7.38 -1.12 26.01
CA ASN A 16 8.01 -1.77 24.87
C ASN A 16 7.59 -3.23 24.81
N LEU A 17 7.05 -3.67 23.67
CA LEU A 17 6.77 -5.08 23.43
C LEU A 17 7.96 -5.74 22.73
N GLN A 18 8.56 -6.72 23.39
CA GLN A 18 9.60 -7.57 22.81
C GLN A 18 9.01 -8.92 22.40
N LEU A 19 9.19 -9.28 21.13
CA LEU A 19 8.67 -10.50 20.54
C LEU A 19 9.80 -11.45 20.17
N PHE A 20 9.77 -12.67 20.70
CA PHE A 20 10.75 -13.72 20.40
C PHE A 20 10.29 -14.67 19.29
N SER A 21 9.03 -14.53 18.85
CA SER A 21 8.41 -15.27 17.76
C SER A 21 7.38 -14.37 17.06
N ALA A 22 7.65 -13.99 15.82
CA ALA A 22 6.84 -13.05 15.04
C ALA A 22 7.25 -13.13 13.55
N SER A 23 6.85 -14.20 12.87
CA SER A 23 7.31 -14.49 11.50
C SER A 23 6.79 -13.49 10.47
N ASP A 24 5.52 -13.11 10.59
CA ASP A 24 4.86 -12.08 9.80
C ASP A 24 5.60 -10.73 9.92
N LEU A 25 5.67 -10.18 11.14
CA LEU A 25 6.32 -8.89 11.38
C LEU A 25 7.80 -8.90 11.01
N GLY A 26 8.51 -9.98 11.34
CA GLY A 26 9.91 -10.13 10.95
C GLY A 26 10.10 -10.13 9.42
N GLY A 27 9.16 -10.73 8.69
CA GLY A 27 9.15 -10.76 7.22
C GLY A 27 9.01 -9.36 6.64
N GLU A 28 8.05 -8.56 7.13
CA GLU A 28 7.88 -7.16 6.72
C GLU A 28 9.11 -6.30 7.02
N ILE A 29 9.74 -6.48 8.19
CA ILE A 29 10.98 -5.76 8.53
C ILE A 29 12.11 -6.16 7.58
N ALA A 30 12.24 -7.46 7.26
CA ALA A 30 13.25 -7.92 6.31
C ALA A 30 13.05 -7.29 4.94
N VAL A 31 11.81 -7.20 4.47
CA VAL A 31 11.46 -6.54 3.20
C VAL A 31 11.78 -5.05 3.24
N ALA A 32 11.36 -4.33 4.28
CA ALA A 32 11.62 -2.90 4.38
C ALA A 32 13.12 -2.60 4.31
N LEU A 33 13.94 -3.40 4.99
CA LEU A 33 15.40 -3.28 4.95
C LEU A 33 15.98 -3.61 3.58
N ALA A 34 15.52 -4.70 2.94
CA ALA A 34 15.99 -5.11 1.61
C ALA A 34 15.57 -4.11 0.51
N ALA A 35 14.32 -3.67 0.50
CA ALA A 35 13.84 -2.66 -0.44
C ALA A 35 14.61 -1.35 -0.30
N THR A 36 14.88 -0.93 0.94
CA THR A 36 15.65 0.29 1.21
C THR A 36 17.11 0.13 0.79
N SER A 37 17.73 -1.02 0.99
CA SER A 37 19.13 -1.22 0.56
C SER A 37 19.27 -1.06 -0.95
N ILE A 38 18.36 -1.63 -1.73
CA ILE A 38 18.31 -1.47 -3.20
C ILE A 38 18.25 0.01 -3.59
N VAL A 39 17.42 0.82 -2.93
CA VAL A 39 17.32 2.27 -3.21
C VAL A 39 18.64 2.99 -2.91
N PHE A 40 19.30 2.65 -1.80
CA PHE A 40 20.53 3.32 -1.39
C PHE A 40 21.81 2.74 -2.01
N CYS A 41 21.73 1.66 -2.80
CA CYS A 41 22.92 0.95 -3.27
C CYS A 41 23.89 1.83 -4.07
N LYS A 42 23.37 2.77 -4.88
CA LYS A 42 24.19 3.71 -5.68
C LYS A 42 24.55 5.00 -4.93
N VAL A 43 23.68 5.47 -4.03
CA VAL A 43 23.80 6.79 -3.39
C VAL A 43 24.56 6.72 -2.06
N ASN A 44 24.38 5.64 -1.29
CA ASN A 44 25.08 5.41 -0.03
C ASN A 44 25.37 3.90 0.16
N PRO A 45 26.42 3.37 -0.48
CA PRO A 45 26.74 1.94 -0.44
C PRO A 45 27.02 1.40 0.97
N SER A 46 27.60 2.22 1.85
CA SER A 46 27.86 1.85 3.25
C SER A 46 26.57 1.67 4.03
N TYR A 47 25.59 2.55 3.84
CA TYR A 47 24.27 2.41 4.43
C TYR A 47 23.48 1.25 3.83
N SER A 48 23.50 1.09 2.49
CA SER A 48 22.95 -0.09 1.80
C SER A 48 23.46 -1.39 2.42
N SER A 49 24.78 -1.51 2.59
CA SER A 49 25.39 -2.71 3.18
C SER A 49 24.97 -2.97 4.64
N LYS A 50 24.68 -1.91 5.42
CA LYS A 50 24.12 -2.07 6.77
C LYS A 50 22.67 -2.61 6.70
N LEU A 51 21.86 -2.07 5.81
CA LEU A 51 20.48 -2.50 5.58
C LEU A 51 20.42 -3.96 5.08
N ASP A 52 21.26 -4.33 4.12
CA ASP A 52 21.34 -5.71 3.60
C ASP A 52 21.65 -6.74 4.71
N ARG A 53 22.61 -6.42 5.59
CA ARG A 53 22.92 -7.27 6.74
C ARG A 53 21.74 -7.36 7.71
N GLY A 54 21.04 -6.26 7.93
CA GLY A 54 19.81 -6.21 8.73
C GLY A 54 18.70 -7.07 8.12
N ALA A 55 18.48 -6.95 6.81
CA ALA A 55 17.49 -7.73 6.06
C ALA A 55 17.79 -9.23 6.16
N ALA A 56 19.04 -9.64 5.91
CA ALA A 56 19.46 -11.03 6.03
C ALA A 56 19.30 -11.58 7.46
N THR A 57 19.57 -10.75 8.46
CA THR A 57 19.39 -11.07 9.88
C THR A 57 17.92 -11.29 10.20
N MET A 58 17.05 -10.37 9.78
CA MET A 58 15.62 -10.48 10.04
C MET A 58 14.98 -11.61 9.26
N TYR A 59 15.37 -11.83 8.00
CA TYR A 59 14.90 -12.97 7.24
C TYR A 59 15.27 -14.30 7.90
N LYS A 60 16.48 -14.42 8.46
CA LYS A 60 16.87 -15.59 9.26
C LYS A 60 15.99 -15.74 10.49
N PHE A 61 15.72 -14.68 11.24
CA PHE A 61 14.78 -14.71 12.37
C PHE A 61 13.42 -15.24 11.90
N THR A 62 12.81 -14.60 10.90
CA THR A 62 11.52 -14.94 10.29
C THR A 62 11.38 -16.39 9.89
N ARG A 63 12.44 -17.00 9.34
CA ARG A 63 12.39 -18.37 8.81
C ARG A 63 12.69 -19.46 9.84
N ARG A 64 13.15 -19.11 11.05
CA ARG A 64 13.46 -20.10 12.09
C ARG A 64 12.22 -20.83 12.57
N ALA A 65 12.31 -22.15 12.68
CA ALA A 65 11.20 -23.00 13.15
C ALA A 65 10.62 -22.56 14.50
N THR A 66 11.48 -22.10 15.43
CA THR A 66 11.10 -21.65 16.78
C THR A 66 10.40 -20.30 16.82
N THR A 67 10.27 -19.60 15.69
CA THR A 67 9.71 -18.23 15.62
C THR A 67 8.40 -18.15 14.84
N ARG A 68 7.84 -19.32 14.46
CA ARG A 68 6.66 -19.47 13.58
C ARG A 68 5.34 -19.17 14.29
N THR A 69 5.16 -17.92 14.69
CA THR A 69 3.92 -17.40 15.25
C THR A 69 3.57 -16.07 14.61
N LEU A 70 2.30 -15.70 14.72
CA LEU A 70 1.83 -14.35 14.37
C LEU A 70 2.21 -13.40 15.49
N TYR A 71 2.70 -12.21 15.15
CA TYR A 71 3.14 -11.23 16.14
C TYR A 71 2.00 -10.77 17.07
N SER A 72 0.76 -10.75 16.56
CA SER A 72 -0.42 -10.28 17.31
C SER A 72 -1.04 -11.36 18.20
N ARG A 73 -0.68 -12.65 18.03
CA ARG A 73 -1.37 -13.75 18.72
C ARG A 73 -1.13 -13.68 20.22
N GLY A 74 -2.22 -13.55 20.98
CA GLY A 74 -2.15 -13.49 22.44
C GLY A 74 -1.54 -12.20 22.97
N GLN A 75 -1.48 -11.16 22.13
CA GLN A 75 -1.00 -9.83 22.49
C GLN A 75 -2.21 -8.88 22.65
N PRO A 76 -2.70 -8.66 23.89
CA PRO A 76 -3.94 -7.93 24.12
C PRO A 76 -3.88 -6.46 23.66
N ASP A 77 -2.68 -5.88 23.64
CA ASP A 77 -2.47 -4.48 23.21
C ASP A 77 -2.33 -4.33 21.69
N VAL A 78 -2.22 -5.43 20.94
CA VAL A 78 -1.95 -5.43 19.49
C VAL A 78 -3.12 -6.01 18.71
N GLU A 79 -3.63 -7.15 19.17
CA GLU A 79 -4.65 -7.94 18.47
C GLU A 79 -5.93 -7.16 18.15
N PRO A 80 -6.44 -6.23 18.99
CA PRO A 80 -7.62 -5.44 18.64
C PRO A 80 -7.42 -4.48 17.46
N TYR A 81 -6.17 -4.13 17.12
CA TYR A 81 -5.85 -3.09 16.13
C TYR A 81 -5.32 -3.71 14.83
N TYR A 82 -4.12 -4.30 14.90
CA TYR A 82 -3.44 -4.91 13.77
C TYR A 82 -3.31 -6.42 14.02
N LYS A 83 -4.44 -7.12 13.92
CA LYS A 83 -4.47 -8.58 13.99
C LYS A 83 -3.95 -9.18 12.69
N SER A 84 -2.79 -9.82 12.78
CA SER A 84 -2.26 -10.60 11.67
C SER A 84 -3.12 -11.84 11.41
N THR A 85 -3.37 -12.14 10.14
CA THR A 85 -4.12 -13.33 9.73
C THR A 85 -3.23 -14.49 9.30
N SER A 86 -2.01 -14.19 8.83
CA SER A 86 -1.09 -15.15 8.24
C SER A 86 0.36 -14.65 8.36
N TYR A 87 1.32 -15.56 8.25
CA TYR A 87 2.73 -15.24 8.00
C TYR A 87 3.24 -15.87 6.69
N SER A 88 2.39 -16.64 6.01
CA SER A 88 2.77 -17.44 4.83
C SER A 88 2.94 -16.56 3.59
N ASP A 89 2.15 -15.50 3.49
CA ASP A 89 2.27 -14.49 2.46
C ASP A 89 3.44 -13.54 2.72
N GLU A 90 3.75 -13.18 3.97
CA GLU A 90 5.00 -12.48 4.31
C GLU A 90 6.23 -13.33 4.01
N TYR A 91 6.15 -14.66 4.12
CA TYR A 91 7.21 -15.54 3.65
C TYR A 91 7.41 -15.46 2.14
N MET A 92 6.34 -15.46 1.35
CA MET A 92 6.43 -15.29 -0.10
C MET A 92 7.02 -13.92 -0.46
N TRP A 93 6.50 -12.88 0.16
CA TRP A 93 6.87 -11.50 -0.06
C TRP A 93 8.31 -11.21 0.34
N SER A 94 8.72 -11.62 1.55
CA SER A 94 10.10 -11.45 2.00
C SER A 94 11.09 -12.25 1.16
N ALA A 95 10.75 -13.47 0.74
CA ALA A 95 11.60 -14.22 -0.16
C ALA A 95 11.74 -13.54 -1.53
N ALA A 96 10.66 -12.98 -2.08
CA ALA A 96 10.70 -12.22 -3.32
C ALA A 96 11.66 -11.02 -3.25
N TRP A 97 11.60 -10.22 -2.18
CA TRP A 97 12.49 -9.07 -2.00
C TRP A 97 13.93 -9.46 -1.69
N MET A 98 14.14 -10.50 -0.90
CA MET A 98 15.49 -11.02 -0.65
C MET A 98 16.13 -11.52 -1.94
N TYR A 99 15.36 -12.15 -2.84
CA TYR A 99 15.85 -12.46 -4.19
C TYR A 99 16.21 -11.19 -4.95
N TYR A 100 15.31 -10.20 -5.00
CA TYR A 100 15.55 -8.96 -5.74
C TYR A 100 16.83 -8.25 -5.29
N GLY A 101 17.09 -8.21 -3.98
CA GLY A 101 18.29 -7.55 -3.43
C GLY A 101 19.59 -8.35 -3.58
N THR A 102 19.54 -9.67 -3.78
CA THR A 102 20.74 -10.53 -3.70
C THR A 102 21.01 -11.38 -4.95
N GLY A 103 20.02 -11.60 -5.81
CA GLY A 103 20.07 -12.55 -6.91
C GLY A 103 20.12 -14.03 -6.49
N ASN A 104 19.99 -14.35 -5.20
CA ASN A 104 20.10 -15.73 -4.71
C ASN A 104 18.83 -16.54 -5.04
N ALA A 105 18.95 -17.47 -5.98
CA ALA A 105 17.84 -18.30 -6.48
C ALA A 105 17.15 -19.17 -5.40
N SER A 106 17.81 -19.45 -4.27
CA SER A 106 17.18 -20.19 -3.16
C SER A 106 15.96 -19.46 -2.59
N TYR A 107 15.94 -18.13 -2.64
CA TYR A 107 14.79 -17.32 -2.21
C TYR A 107 13.62 -17.48 -3.17
N VAL A 108 13.85 -17.45 -4.48
CA VAL A 108 12.81 -17.72 -5.48
C VAL A 108 12.25 -19.11 -5.30
N SER A 109 13.11 -20.14 -5.20
CA SER A 109 12.67 -21.52 -5.01
C SER A 109 11.73 -21.68 -3.80
N PHE A 110 11.98 -20.93 -2.73
CA PHE A 110 11.12 -20.92 -1.56
C PHE A 110 9.82 -20.11 -1.78
N ALA A 111 9.91 -18.91 -2.37
CA ALA A 111 8.75 -18.07 -2.70
C ALA A 111 7.75 -18.76 -3.63
N THR A 112 8.26 -19.65 -4.49
CA THR A 112 7.49 -20.41 -5.47
C THR A 112 7.09 -21.81 -4.98
N ASP A 113 7.38 -22.20 -3.73
CA ASP A 113 7.02 -23.51 -3.19
C ASP A 113 5.48 -23.69 -3.16
N PRO A 114 4.90 -24.71 -3.84
CA PRO A 114 3.46 -24.92 -3.88
C PRO A 114 2.81 -25.08 -2.48
N ARG A 115 3.57 -25.58 -1.50
CA ARG A 115 3.09 -25.75 -0.13
C ARG A 115 2.91 -24.39 0.56
N LEU A 116 3.83 -23.46 0.29
CA LEU A 116 3.76 -22.11 0.85
C LEU A 116 2.52 -21.37 0.35
N TRP A 117 2.25 -21.50 -0.94
CA TRP A 117 1.08 -20.94 -1.60
C TRP A 117 -0.25 -21.48 -1.09
N LYS A 118 -0.33 -22.79 -0.89
CA LYS A 118 -1.50 -23.42 -0.26
C LYS A 118 -1.75 -22.85 1.14
N ASN A 119 -0.69 -22.61 1.91
CA ASN A 119 -0.79 -22.06 3.26
C ASN A 119 -1.15 -20.57 3.26
N ALA A 120 -0.62 -19.80 2.30
CA ALA A 120 -0.96 -18.39 2.07
C ALA A 120 -2.37 -18.21 1.47
N ARG A 121 -3.07 -19.31 1.13
CA ARG A 121 -4.39 -19.30 0.47
C ARG A 121 -4.39 -18.51 -0.84
N ALA A 122 -3.24 -18.50 -1.53
CA ALA A 122 -3.02 -17.72 -2.75
C ALA A 122 -3.61 -18.37 -4.02
N LEU A 123 -4.50 -19.37 -3.88
CA LEU A 123 -5.14 -20.10 -4.99
C LEU A 123 -6.64 -19.80 -5.08
N PHE A 124 -7.19 -19.92 -6.30
CA PHE A 124 -8.63 -19.83 -6.60
C PHE A 124 -9.50 -20.69 -5.65
N GLY A 125 -10.68 -20.17 -5.28
CA GLY A 125 -11.71 -20.93 -4.55
C GLY A 125 -11.88 -20.57 -3.08
N THR A 126 -11.12 -19.62 -2.55
CA THR A 126 -11.47 -18.99 -1.28
C THR A 126 -12.39 -17.80 -1.57
N ASN A 127 -13.58 -17.76 -0.97
CA ASN A 127 -14.49 -16.60 -1.04
C ASN A 127 -13.95 -15.40 -0.22
N VAL A 128 -12.62 -15.29 -0.03
CA VAL A 128 -12.01 -14.30 0.85
C VAL A 128 -11.40 -13.19 -0.01
N VAL A 129 -12.21 -12.16 -0.28
CA VAL A 129 -11.85 -11.00 -1.12
C VAL A 129 -10.59 -10.28 -0.61
N ASP A 130 -10.37 -10.27 0.71
CA ASP A 130 -9.25 -9.60 1.37
C ASP A 130 -7.86 -10.14 0.95
N LEU A 131 -7.77 -11.40 0.48
CA LEU A 131 -6.51 -12.01 0.03
C LEU A 131 -6.09 -11.57 -1.38
N PHE A 132 -7.02 -10.99 -2.15
CA PHE A 132 -6.76 -10.51 -3.50
C PHE A 132 -6.32 -9.04 -3.55
N VAL A 133 -6.17 -8.40 -2.38
CA VAL A 133 -5.86 -6.97 -2.27
C VAL A 133 -4.63 -6.75 -1.44
N PHE A 134 -3.68 -6.05 -2.05
CA PHE A 134 -2.42 -5.74 -1.40
C PHE A 134 -2.63 -4.73 -0.28
N ASN A 135 -2.25 -5.12 0.94
CA ASN A 135 -2.42 -4.29 2.11
C ASN A 135 -1.41 -4.63 3.21
N TRP A 136 -1.62 -4.10 4.42
CA TRP A 136 -0.69 -4.33 5.53
C TRP A 136 -0.70 -5.78 6.05
N ASP A 137 -1.82 -6.50 5.93
CA ASP A 137 -2.05 -7.88 6.40
C ASP A 137 -2.00 -8.92 5.27
N SER A 138 -2.15 -8.52 4.01
CA SER A 138 -2.03 -9.44 2.87
C SER A 138 -1.03 -8.96 1.82
N LYS A 139 0.01 -9.79 1.60
CA LYS A 139 1.09 -9.52 0.63
C LYS A 139 0.98 -10.34 -0.64
N VAL A 140 0.00 -11.24 -0.73
CA VAL A 140 -0.15 -12.20 -1.84
C VAL A 140 -0.07 -11.50 -3.20
N PRO A 141 -0.86 -10.45 -3.51
CA PRO A 141 -0.83 -9.84 -4.84
C PRO A 141 0.53 -9.20 -5.18
N GLY A 142 1.21 -8.62 -4.20
CA GLY A 142 2.55 -8.05 -4.37
C GLY A 142 3.59 -9.13 -4.65
N ALA A 143 3.59 -10.21 -3.86
CA ALA A 143 4.52 -11.32 -4.04
C ALA A 143 4.34 -12.02 -5.40
N GLN A 144 3.09 -12.23 -5.82
CA GLN A 144 2.73 -12.76 -7.13
C GLN A 144 3.33 -11.93 -8.27
N LEU A 145 3.18 -10.61 -8.16
CA LEU A 145 3.66 -9.70 -9.17
C LEU A 145 5.18 -9.74 -9.32
N HIS A 146 5.94 -9.75 -8.22
CA HIS A 146 7.40 -9.89 -8.29
C HIS A 146 7.82 -11.20 -8.96
N MET A 147 7.16 -12.32 -8.63
CA MET A 147 7.51 -13.61 -9.23
C MET A 147 7.24 -13.64 -10.73
N PHE A 148 6.16 -13.00 -11.18
CA PHE A 148 5.86 -12.82 -12.60
C PHE A 148 6.95 -12.00 -13.32
N GLY A 149 7.33 -10.84 -12.77
CA GLY A 149 8.34 -9.95 -13.38
C GLY A 149 9.71 -10.61 -13.58
N HIS A 150 10.04 -11.63 -12.80
CA HIS A 150 11.29 -12.39 -12.93
C HIS A 150 11.23 -13.57 -13.91
N ASN A 151 10.13 -13.73 -14.65
CA ASN A 151 9.95 -14.77 -15.66
C ASN A 151 10.32 -16.17 -15.16
N THR A 152 9.93 -16.47 -13.92
CA THR A 152 10.33 -17.69 -13.20
C THR A 152 9.62 -18.96 -13.72
N GLY A 153 8.89 -18.88 -14.84
CA GLY A 153 8.04 -19.96 -15.36
C GLY A 153 6.85 -20.27 -14.42
N TYR A 154 6.50 -19.32 -13.57
CA TYR A 154 5.63 -19.55 -12.43
C TYR A 154 4.15 -19.61 -12.81
N PRO A 155 3.41 -20.67 -12.44
CA PRO A 155 2.09 -20.97 -13.00
C PRO A 155 0.92 -20.20 -12.37
N TYR A 156 1.15 -19.47 -11.27
CA TYR A 156 0.09 -18.75 -10.57
C TYR A 156 0.36 -17.24 -10.63
N SER A 157 -0.40 -16.58 -11.47
CA SER A 157 -0.14 -15.23 -11.91
C SER A 157 -0.96 -14.20 -11.13
N TYR A 158 -0.41 -12.99 -11.02
CA TYR A 158 -1.11 -11.79 -10.54
C TYR A 158 -2.45 -11.55 -11.28
N GLU A 159 -2.60 -12.13 -12.48
CA GLU A 159 -3.84 -12.17 -13.26
C GLU A 159 -5.03 -12.73 -12.48
N GLN A 160 -4.80 -13.63 -11.51
CA GLN A 160 -5.83 -14.17 -10.64
C GLN A 160 -6.36 -13.13 -9.64
N SER A 161 -5.46 -12.35 -9.04
CA SER A 161 -5.82 -11.22 -8.17
C SER A 161 -6.60 -10.15 -8.95
N LEU A 162 -6.18 -9.87 -10.19
CA LEU A 162 -6.91 -8.98 -11.10
C LEU A 162 -8.29 -9.53 -11.52
N ALA A 163 -8.43 -10.84 -11.72
CA ALA A 163 -9.71 -11.47 -12.04
C ALA A 163 -10.70 -11.41 -10.86
N GLY A 164 -10.21 -11.61 -9.63
CA GLY A 164 -10.99 -11.40 -8.41
C GLY A 164 -11.50 -9.96 -8.31
N PHE A 165 -10.61 -8.99 -8.52
CA PHE A 165 -10.93 -7.56 -8.56
C PHE A 165 -12.01 -7.22 -9.60
N ARG A 166 -11.92 -7.79 -10.82
CA ARG A 166 -12.88 -7.56 -11.90
C ARG A 166 -14.27 -8.16 -11.62
N ASN A 167 -14.33 -9.35 -11.05
CA ASN A 167 -15.61 -10.01 -10.75
C ASN A 167 -16.40 -9.24 -9.70
N GLU A 168 -15.72 -8.61 -8.74
CA GLU A 168 -16.36 -7.77 -7.74
C GLU A 168 -16.84 -6.43 -8.32
N HIS A 169 -16.06 -5.80 -9.21
CA HIS A 169 -16.49 -4.60 -9.95
C HIS A 169 -17.80 -4.82 -10.70
N ARG A 170 -17.99 -5.98 -11.35
CA ARG A 170 -19.20 -6.27 -12.15
C ARG A 170 -20.47 -6.42 -11.31
N ARG A 171 -20.36 -6.59 -9.98
CA ARG A 171 -21.50 -6.69 -9.07
C ARG A 171 -22.04 -5.33 -8.61
N GLN A 172 -21.34 -4.23 -8.93
CA GLN A 172 -21.68 -2.89 -8.46
C GLN A 172 -21.99 -1.99 -9.67
N HIS A 173 -23.21 -1.43 -9.73
CA HIS A 173 -23.69 -0.58 -10.82
C HIS A 173 -23.04 0.82 -10.81
N ASP A 174 -22.82 1.40 -12.00
CA ASP A 174 -22.63 2.82 -12.41
C ASP A 174 -22.04 3.86 -11.41
N GLY A 175 -21.11 3.42 -10.57
CA GLY A 175 -20.25 4.23 -9.71
C GLY A 175 -18.94 3.48 -9.46
N MET A 176 -17.90 4.15 -8.97
CA MET A 176 -16.58 3.55 -8.69
C MET A 176 -16.69 2.15 -8.06
N ALA A 177 -15.71 1.30 -8.36
CA ALA A 177 -15.48 0.06 -7.64
C ALA A 177 -15.25 0.31 -6.13
N MET A 178 -16.33 0.32 -5.37
CA MET A 178 -16.26 0.32 -3.92
C MET A 178 -16.18 -1.13 -3.47
N PHE A 179 -14.97 -1.68 -3.52
CA PHE A 179 -14.75 -3.08 -3.18
C PHE A 179 -15.34 -3.41 -1.82
N LYS A 180 -16.29 -4.34 -1.80
CA LYS A 180 -16.77 -4.94 -0.57
C LYS A 180 -15.67 -5.87 -0.07
N PHE A 181 -14.83 -5.38 0.83
CA PHE A 181 -14.02 -6.24 1.68
C PHE A 181 -14.93 -6.83 2.75
N ASP A 182 -14.82 -8.13 3.01
CA ASP A 182 -15.81 -8.90 3.79
C ASP A 182 -15.63 -8.72 5.31
N ARG A 183 -15.12 -7.56 5.68
CA ARG A 183 -14.99 -7.09 7.05
C ARG A 183 -15.50 -5.67 7.05
N ASP A 184 -16.30 -5.30 8.04
CA ASP A 184 -16.86 -3.97 8.29
C ASP A 184 -15.77 -2.90 8.56
N ARG A 185 -14.75 -2.83 7.71
CA ARG A 185 -13.59 -1.97 7.83
C ARG A 185 -13.69 -0.87 6.78
N GLU A 186 -13.91 0.31 7.32
CA GLU A 186 -14.13 1.56 6.64
C GLU A 186 -12.75 2.20 6.37
N GLN A 187 -12.13 1.87 5.21
CA GLN A 187 -10.90 2.49 4.64
C GLN A 187 -10.43 1.82 3.30
N PRO A 188 -11.13 1.95 2.17
CA PRO A 188 -10.82 1.45 0.83
C PRO A 188 -9.93 2.32 -0.04
N LEU A 189 -9.76 3.63 0.21
CA LEU A 189 -8.82 4.42 -0.60
C LEU A 189 -7.41 3.83 -0.55
N GLN A 190 -7.00 3.26 0.59
CA GLN A 190 -5.73 2.54 0.70
C GLN A 190 -5.64 1.35 -0.27
N TYR A 191 -6.71 0.57 -0.38
CA TYR A 191 -6.77 -0.63 -1.22
C TYR A 191 -6.82 -0.26 -2.69
N VAL A 192 -7.58 0.78 -3.01
CA VAL A 192 -7.66 1.36 -4.34
C VAL A 192 -6.28 1.82 -4.80
N VAL A 193 -5.57 2.63 -3.99
CA VAL A 193 -4.24 3.15 -4.34
C VAL A 193 -3.20 2.01 -4.44
N ALA A 194 -3.23 1.06 -3.51
CA ALA A 194 -2.33 -0.09 -3.51
C ALA A 194 -2.51 -0.98 -4.75
N ASN A 195 -3.76 -1.35 -5.07
CA ASN A 195 -4.06 -2.14 -6.26
C ASN A 195 -3.79 -1.36 -7.54
N ALA A 196 -4.00 -0.04 -7.51
CA ALA A 196 -3.68 0.82 -8.64
C ALA A 196 -2.21 0.79 -9.01
N PHE A 197 -1.36 0.86 -7.98
CA PHE A 197 0.08 0.73 -8.13
C PHE A 197 0.47 -0.64 -8.69
N LEU A 198 -0.06 -1.74 -8.13
CA LEU A 198 0.30 -3.08 -8.60
C LEU A 198 -0.17 -3.36 -10.04
N ALA A 199 -1.36 -2.89 -10.43
CA ALA A 199 -1.88 -3.10 -11.77
C ALA A 199 -1.05 -2.36 -12.83
N ALA A 200 -0.56 -1.16 -12.49
CA ALA A 200 0.36 -0.43 -13.34
C ALA A 200 1.70 -1.17 -13.48
N LEU A 201 2.29 -1.59 -12.36
CA LEU A 201 3.55 -2.34 -12.35
C LEU A 201 3.44 -3.67 -13.11
N TYR A 202 2.28 -4.34 -13.06
CA TYR A 202 2.04 -5.53 -13.88
C TYR A 202 1.99 -5.23 -15.37
N ALA A 203 1.36 -4.13 -15.77
CA ALA A 203 1.38 -3.70 -17.15
C ALA A 203 2.82 -3.36 -17.62
N ASP A 204 3.66 -2.77 -16.74
CA ASP A 204 5.09 -2.55 -17.04
C ASP A 204 5.79 -3.88 -17.31
N TYR A 205 5.54 -4.91 -16.49
CA TYR A 205 6.12 -6.24 -16.67
C TYR A 205 5.65 -6.92 -17.96
N LEU A 206 4.38 -6.77 -18.33
CA LEU A 206 3.87 -7.30 -19.62
C LEU A 206 4.57 -6.64 -20.81
N VAL A 207 4.73 -5.33 -20.79
CA VAL A 207 5.44 -4.59 -21.85
C VAL A 207 6.92 -5.01 -21.89
N ALA A 208 7.59 -5.03 -20.74
CA ALA A 208 9.00 -5.42 -20.64
C ALA A 208 9.25 -6.87 -21.08
N GLY A 209 8.30 -7.77 -20.80
CA GLY A 209 8.32 -9.17 -21.23
C GLY A 209 7.86 -9.40 -22.68
N ASN A 210 7.52 -8.35 -23.43
CA ASN A 210 6.93 -8.44 -24.77
C ASN A 210 5.66 -9.32 -24.83
N VAL A 211 4.87 -9.32 -23.75
CA VAL A 211 3.62 -10.07 -23.61
C VAL A 211 2.45 -9.15 -24.00
N LYS A 212 1.67 -9.54 -25.01
CA LYS A 212 0.61 -8.68 -25.60
C LYS A 212 -0.65 -8.52 -24.73
N GLY A 213 -0.80 -9.36 -23.70
CA GLY A 213 -1.99 -9.45 -22.86
C GLY A 213 -2.07 -10.78 -22.14
N TRP A 214 -3.16 -11.04 -21.44
CA TRP A 214 -3.37 -12.30 -20.71
C TRP A 214 -4.79 -12.84 -20.91
N TYR A 215 -5.02 -14.10 -20.53
CA TYR A 215 -6.36 -14.69 -20.53
C TYR A 215 -6.99 -14.61 -19.14
N CYS A 216 -8.09 -13.86 -19.01
CA CYS A 216 -8.95 -13.85 -17.83
C CYS A 216 -10.07 -14.87 -18.03
N GLY A 217 -9.83 -16.12 -17.62
CA GLY A 217 -10.71 -17.24 -17.98
C GLY A 217 -10.67 -17.50 -19.49
N SER A 218 -11.82 -17.54 -20.15
CA SER A 218 -11.89 -17.71 -21.61
C SER A 218 -11.66 -16.41 -22.40
N LYS A 219 -11.56 -15.25 -21.73
CA LYS A 219 -11.45 -13.94 -22.40
C LYS A 219 -10.00 -13.47 -22.46
N PHE A 220 -9.48 -13.25 -23.66
CA PHE A 220 -8.21 -12.54 -23.84
C PHE A 220 -8.38 -11.07 -23.49
N MET A 221 -7.50 -10.55 -22.65
CA MET A 221 -7.40 -9.16 -22.25
C MET A 221 -6.10 -8.59 -22.79
N THR A 222 -6.21 -7.62 -23.68
CA THR A 222 -5.06 -6.86 -24.16
C THR A 222 -4.56 -5.91 -23.08
N ILE A 223 -3.32 -5.44 -23.23
CA ILE A 223 -2.81 -4.31 -22.42
C ILE A 223 -3.77 -3.11 -22.48
N ASN A 224 -4.39 -2.86 -23.64
CA ASN A 224 -5.37 -1.79 -23.83
C ASN A 224 -6.70 -2.06 -23.10
N ASP A 225 -7.12 -3.31 -22.93
CA ASP A 225 -8.30 -3.66 -22.13
C ASP A 225 -8.05 -3.43 -20.64
N LEU A 226 -6.86 -3.78 -20.13
CA LEU A 226 -6.46 -3.46 -18.76
C LEU A 226 -6.47 -1.95 -18.53
N ARG A 227 -5.93 -1.19 -19.49
CA ARG A 227 -5.97 0.27 -19.47
C ARG A 227 -7.39 0.81 -19.58
N ALA A 228 -8.26 0.23 -20.40
CA ALA A 228 -9.66 0.66 -20.54
C ALA A 228 -10.49 0.38 -19.27
N PHE A 229 -10.28 -0.78 -18.63
CA PHE A 229 -10.88 -1.12 -17.34
C PHE A 229 -10.43 -0.16 -16.23
N ALA A 230 -9.15 0.21 -16.21
CA ALA A 230 -8.64 1.23 -15.30
C ALA A 230 -9.27 2.60 -15.56
N ARG A 231 -9.50 2.92 -16.84
CA ARG A 231 -10.14 4.16 -17.28
C ARG A 231 -11.63 4.27 -17.00
N SER A 232 -12.35 3.15 -16.94
CA SER A 232 -13.78 3.17 -16.59
C SER A 232 -14.02 3.50 -15.12
N GLN A 233 -12.97 3.61 -14.31
CA GLN A 233 -13.06 3.94 -12.89
C GLN A 233 -13.07 5.45 -12.60
N ALA A 234 -13.40 6.30 -13.59
CA ALA A 234 -13.60 7.76 -13.39
C ALA A 234 -14.90 8.26 -14.04
N ILE A 235 -15.43 9.35 -13.48
CA ILE A 235 -16.47 10.23 -14.07
C ILE A 235 -15.76 11.44 -14.74
N PRO A 236 -16.30 12.10 -15.79
CA PRO A 236 -15.51 12.85 -16.77
C PRO A 236 -14.77 14.11 -16.31
N LYS A 237 -13.60 14.31 -16.94
CA LYS A 237 -12.67 15.46 -16.90
C LYS A 237 -13.35 16.83 -16.72
N GLN A 238 -13.01 17.51 -15.61
CA GLN A 238 -12.91 18.97 -15.64
C GLN A 238 -11.76 19.52 -14.78
N THR A 239 -10.71 19.96 -15.50
CA THR A 239 -9.69 20.99 -15.19
C THR A 239 -9.04 21.03 -13.80
N TRP A 240 -7.77 20.60 -13.74
CA TRP A 240 -6.81 21.04 -12.71
C TRP A 240 -5.40 21.24 -13.29
N THR A 241 -5.05 22.49 -13.60
CA THR A 241 -3.68 22.95 -13.81
C THR A 241 -3.42 24.04 -12.78
N THR A 242 -2.50 23.84 -11.82
CA THR A 242 -1.61 24.89 -11.20
C THR A 242 -1.00 24.59 -9.82
N LYS A 243 -1.29 23.50 -9.08
CA LYS A 243 -0.75 23.34 -7.70
C LYS A 243 -0.08 22.01 -7.30
N LEU A 244 0.16 21.09 -8.25
CA LEU A 244 0.92 19.87 -8.02
C LEU A 244 2.47 20.04 -7.76
N PRO A 245 3.17 21.13 -8.17
CA PRO A 245 4.64 21.18 -8.12
C PRO A 245 5.30 21.04 -6.72
N ASN A 246 4.68 21.55 -5.65
CA ASN A 246 5.35 21.61 -4.34
C ASN A 246 5.42 20.28 -3.59
N LEU A 247 4.53 19.32 -3.89
CA LEU A 247 4.60 17.97 -3.32
C LEU A 247 5.63 17.10 -4.09
N ILE A 248 5.79 17.37 -5.39
CA ILE A 248 6.68 16.65 -6.31
C ILE A 248 8.16 16.87 -5.95
N ALA A 249 8.52 18.11 -5.60
CA ALA A 249 9.90 18.46 -5.25
C ALA A 249 10.45 17.73 -4.00
N GLN A 250 9.58 17.20 -3.15
CA GLN A 250 9.99 16.46 -1.95
C GLN A 250 10.26 14.97 -2.19
N PHE A 251 9.81 14.40 -3.31
CA PHE A 251 9.88 12.95 -3.58
C PHE A 251 10.59 12.55 -4.89
N GLY A 252 10.85 13.50 -5.80
CA GLY A 252 11.31 13.22 -7.17
C GLY A 252 12.79 12.86 -7.38
N PHE A 253 13.59 12.63 -6.33
CA PHE A 253 15.05 12.48 -6.49
C PHE A 253 15.55 11.05 -6.78
N LEU A 254 14.67 10.06 -7.03
CA LEU A 254 15.04 8.63 -6.93
C LEU A 254 14.96 7.78 -8.20
N PHE A 255 14.66 8.32 -9.38
CA PHE A 255 14.46 7.50 -10.59
C PHE A 255 15.18 8.04 -11.84
N TYR A 256 16.51 8.14 -11.79
CA TYR A 256 17.34 8.45 -12.97
C TYR A 256 18.08 7.18 -13.45
N ASP A 257 17.44 6.35 -14.29
CA ASP A 257 18.17 5.37 -15.11
C ASP A 257 17.45 5.10 -16.45
N THR A 258 18.20 5.21 -17.55
CA THR A 258 17.75 5.31 -18.95
C THR A 258 17.20 4.03 -19.56
N LYS A 259 17.27 2.87 -18.88
CA LYS A 259 16.81 1.57 -19.45
C LYS A 259 15.30 1.31 -19.36
N TYR A 260 14.54 2.14 -18.64
CA TYR A 260 13.09 1.97 -18.43
C TYR A 260 12.22 2.97 -19.23
N TYR A 261 12.87 3.74 -20.11
CA TYR A 261 12.35 4.95 -20.77
C TYR A 261 11.13 4.74 -21.67
N PHE A 262 11.03 3.61 -22.38
CA PHE A 262 9.91 3.33 -23.30
C PHE A 262 8.68 2.74 -22.59
N VAL A 263 8.90 2.02 -21.48
CA VAL A 263 7.86 1.34 -20.68
C VAL A 263 7.17 2.33 -19.75
N TYR A 264 7.94 3.24 -19.14
CA TYR A 264 7.50 4.32 -18.26
C TYR A 264 6.50 5.30 -18.92
N ASN A 265 6.75 5.68 -20.18
CA ASN A 265 5.96 6.71 -20.87
C ASN A 265 4.56 6.24 -21.31
N LEU A 266 4.37 4.95 -21.59
CA LEU A 266 3.10 4.40 -22.06
C LEU A 266 2.10 4.12 -20.91
N LEU A 267 2.56 4.17 -19.65
CA LEU A 267 1.79 3.77 -18.45
C LEU A 267 1.45 4.92 -17.50
N ARG A 268 2.21 6.03 -17.56
CA ARG A 268 1.86 7.33 -16.97
C ARG A 268 0.42 7.78 -17.27
N GLU A 269 -0.08 7.55 -18.48
CA GLU A 269 -1.28 8.26 -18.97
C GLU A 269 -2.65 7.62 -18.67
N MET A 270 -2.74 6.35 -18.26
CA MET A 270 -4.00 5.60 -18.45
C MET A 270 -4.64 5.03 -17.19
N TYR A 271 -3.87 4.55 -16.20
CA TYR A 271 -4.39 3.93 -14.97
C TYR A 271 -4.42 4.92 -13.79
N HIS A 272 -3.31 5.63 -13.59
CA HIS A 272 -3.05 6.48 -12.43
C HIS A 272 -3.91 7.74 -12.42
N GLU A 273 -4.25 8.31 -13.57
CA GLU A 273 -5.07 9.51 -13.60
C GLU A 273 -6.41 9.30 -12.92
N MET A 274 -7.03 8.12 -13.06
CA MET A 274 -8.46 7.89 -12.79
C MET A 274 -8.79 7.90 -11.29
N GLN A 275 -8.18 6.99 -10.53
CA GLN A 275 -8.40 6.88 -9.08
C GLN A 275 -7.77 8.05 -8.32
N LEU A 276 -6.61 8.53 -8.78
CA LEU A 276 -6.02 9.72 -8.18
C LEU A 276 -6.82 10.98 -8.49
N ASN A 277 -7.47 11.10 -9.65
CA ASN A 277 -8.33 12.26 -9.91
C ASN A 277 -9.51 12.27 -8.96
N TYR A 278 -10.16 11.12 -8.74
CA TYR A 278 -11.21 11.01 -7.72
C TYR A 278 -10.69 11.42 -6.34
N ILE A 279 -9.56 10.85 -5.89
CA ILE A 279 -8.92 11.19 -4.61
C ILE A 279 -8.56 12.67 -4.51
N LEU A 280 -8.18 13.32 -5.62
CA LEU A 280 -7.70 14.69 -5.64
C LEU A 280 -8.80 15.73 -5.95
N GLY A 281 -10.04 15.32 -6.18
CA GLY A 281 -11.17 16.25 -6.31
C GLY A 281 -12.20 15.95 -7.39
N ASP A 282 -12.00 14.95 -8.24
CA ASP A 282 -12.98 14.53 -9.25
C ASP A 282 -13.97 13.51 -8.69
N ASN A 283 -14.65 13.93 -7.62
CA ASN A 283 -15.68 13.18 -6.92
C ASN A 283 -16.94 14.06 -6.73
N PRO A 284 -18.09 13.48 -6.36
CA PRO A 284 -19.33 14.24 -6.17
C PRO A 284 -19.23 15.39 -5.16
N LYS A 285 -18.32 15.29 -4.18
CA LYS A 285 -18.09 16.34 -3.17
C LYS A 285 -17.18 17.48 -3.67
N LYS A 286 -16.56 17.32 -4.84
CA LYS A 286 -15.57 18.21 -5.46
C LYS A 286 -14.48 18.63 -4.46
N MET A 287 -13.94 17.64 -3.73
CA MET A 287 -12.95 17.85 -2.67
C MET A 287 -11.81 16.85 -2.76
N SER A 288 -10.59 17.26 -2.44
CA SER A 288 -9.46 16.36 -2.27
C SER A 288 -9.60 15.58 -0.96
N TYR A 289 -9.42 14.28 -1.00
CA TYR A 289 -9.23 13.41 0.17
C TYR A 289 -7.77 13.38 0.66
N VAL A 290 -6.87 14.12 0.00
CA VAL A 290 -5.52 14.40 0.48
C VAL A 290 -5.47 15.81 1.09
N VAL A 291 -5.12 15.88 2.36
CA VAL A 291 -5.07 17.12 3.15
C VAL A 291 -4.06 18.09 2.56
N GLY A 292 -4.47 19.35 2.39
CA GLY A 292 -3.62 20.42 1.85
C GLY A 292 -3.49 20.42 0.32
N VAL A 293 -4.16 19.51 -0.39
CA VAL A 293 -4.18 19.47 -1.86
C VAL A 293 -5.52 19.97 -2.39
N GLY A 294 -5.52 20.76 -3.47
CA GLY A 294 -6.73 21.33 -4.05
C GLY A 294 -7.33 22.50 -3.26
N LYS A 295 -8.54 22.93 -3.65
CA LYS A 295 -9.25 24.07 -3.01
C LYS A 295 -10.08 23.68 -1.79
N LYS A 296 -10.53 22.43 -1.73
CA LYS A 296 -11.41 21.90 -0.68
C LYS A 296 -10.87 20.55 -0.25
N TYR A 297 -10.66 20.35 1.05
CA TYR A 297 -10.11 19.14 1.65
C TYR A 297 -10.52 19.03 3.13
N PRO A 298 -10.46 17.83 3.76
CA PRO A 298 -10.79 17.63 5.17
C PRO A 298 -9.96 18.52 6.10
N ARG A 299 -10.61 19.07 7.12
CA ARG A 299 -9.99 19.97 8.11
C ARG A 299 -10.11 19.44 9.53
N ARG A 300 -10.72 18.28 9.76
CA ARG A 300 -11.01 17.73 11.10
C ARG A 300 -10.53 16.28 11.25
N LEU A 301 -9.23 16.04 11.21
CA LEU A 301 -8.64 14.70 11.04
C LEU A 301 -8.59 13.94 12.37
N HIS A 302 -8.90 12.64 12.38
CA HIS A 302 -8.71 11.76 13.55
C HIS A 302 -7.21 11.54 13.84
N HIS A 303 -6.51 12.61 14.22
CA HIS A 303 -5.07 12.65 14.39
C HIS A 303 -4.71 13.63 15.49
N ARG A 304 -4.21 13.12 16.63
CA ARG A 304 -3.95 13.92 17.84
C ARG A 304 -2.99 15.08 17.60
N GLY A 305 -1.93 14.85 16.82
CA GLY A 305 -0.97 15.90 16.46
C GLY A 305 -1.55 16.97 15.54
N ALA A 306 -2.65 16.68 14.84
CA ALA A 306 -3.35 17.67 14.01
C ALA A 306 -4.35 18.48 14.85
N SER A 307 -5.09 17.82 15.76
CA SER A 307 -6.12 18.45 16.61
C SER A 307 -5.57 19.36 17.68
N THR A 308 -4.45 18.97 18.27
CA THR A 308 -3.96 19.56 19.52
C THR A 308 -3.13 20.78 19.18
N PRO A 309 -3.43 21.97 19.71
CA PRO A 309 -2.63 23.16 19.45
C PRO A 309 -1.17 22.93 19.82
N ASN A 310 -0.28 23.48 18.99
CA ASN A 310 1.15 23.51 19.28
C ASN A 310 1.49 24.76 20.12
N ASP A 311 1.04 24.77 21.37
CA ASP A 311 1.17 25.89 22.32
C ASP A 311 2.24 25.65 23.39
N GLY A 312 3.04 24.57 23.25
CA GLY A 312 4.03 24.16 24.24
C GLY A 312 3.45 23.47 25.48
N ILE A 313 2.14 23.27 25.55
CA ILE A 313 1.47 22.61 26.68
C ILE A 313 1.40 21.10 26.44
N LYS A 314 1.78 20.31 27.46
CA LYS A 314 1.59 18.86 27.44
C LYS A 314 0.19 18.51 27.92
N TYR A 315 -0.61 17.93 27.04
CA TYR A 315 -1.95 17.46 27.35
C TYR A 315 -1.93 15.97 27.71
N THR A 316 -2.75 15.57 28.69
CA THR A 316 -2.96 14.15 29.01
C THR A 316 -3.83 13.48 27.94
N CYS A 317 -3.85 12.14 27.90
CA CYS A 317 -4.68 11.38 26.95
C CYS A 317 -6.16 11.79 27.01
N THR A 318 -6.72 11.89 28.21
CA THR A 318 -8.11 12.33 28.44
C THR A 318 -8.28 13.83 28.25
N GLY A 319 -7.29 14.64 28.63
CA GLY A 319 -7.28 16.08 28.40
C GLY A 319 -7.30 16.45 26.91
N GLY A 320 -6.79 15.57 26.05
CA GLY A 320 -6.86 15.71 24.60
C GLY A 320 -8.25 15.46 24.00
N TYR A 321 -9.20 14.86 24.74
CA TYR A 321 -10.54 14.59 24.22
C TYR A 321 -11.31 15.87 23.88
N LYS A 322 -11.06 16.99 24.56
CA LYS A 322 -11.63 18.29 24.19
C LYS A 322 -11.26 18.71 22.76
N TRP A 323 -10.06 18.33 22.29
CA TRP A 323 -9.61 18.60 20.92
C TRP A 323 -10.15 17.55 19.95
N ARG A 324 -10.29 16.29 20.41
CA ARG A 324 -10.94 15.24 19.63
C ARG A 324 -12.39 15.61 19.28
N ASP A 325 -13.14 16.09 20.27
CA ASP A 325 -14.58 16.33 20.18
C ASP A 325 -14.91 17.74 19.66
N SER A 326 -13.89 18.53 19.30
CA SER A 326 -14.08 19.89 18.78
C SER A 326 -14.71 19.90 17.39
N SER A 327 -15.59 20.87 17.16
CA SER A 327 -16.10 21.23 15.83
C SER A 327 -15.16 22.15 15.05
N LYS A 328 -14.12 22.68 15.70
CA LYS A 328 -13.13 23.56 15.06
C LYS A 328 -12.23 22.77 14.12
N ALA A 329 -11.72 23.46 13.10
CA ALA A 329 -10.68 22.96 12.23
C ALA A 329 -9.38 22.69 13.01
N ASP A 330 -8.57 21.81 12.44
CA ASP A 330 -7.27 21.39 12.98
C ASP A 330 -6.32 22.58 13.06
N PRO A 331 -5.76 22.88 14.25
CA PRO A 331 -4.76 23.93 14.38
C PRO A 331 -3.48 23.61 13.59
N ASN A 332 -3.12 22.32 13.44
CA ASN A 332 -1.95 21.91 12.67
C ASN A 332 -2.40 21.14 11.42
N LEU A 333 -2.14 21.70 10.25
CA LEU A 333 -2.52 21.08 8.98
C LEU A 333 -1.61 19.88 8.67
N LEU A 334 -2.19 18.68 8.66
CA LEU A 334 -1.48 17.43 8.34
C LEU A 334 -1.33 17.24 6.82
N THR A 335 -0.58 18.13 6.17
CA THR A 335 -0.42 18.16 4.71
C THR A 335 0.08 16.83 4.16
N GLY A 336 -0.55 16.35 3.08
CA GLY A 336 -0.20 15.10 2.40
C GLY A 336 -0.87 13.86 2.99
N ALA A 337 -1.51 13.95 4.16
CA ALA A 337 -2.28 12.84 4.71
C ALA A 337 -3.49 12.52 3.85
N MET A 338 -3.65 11.25 3.47
CA MET A 338 -4.85 10.75 2.82
C MET A 338 -5.81 10.26 3.90
N VAL A 339 -7.05 10.71 3.84
CA VAL A 339 -8.08 10.27 4.78
C VAL A 339 -8.65 8.91 4.37
N GLY A 340 -9.45 8.31 5.25
CA GLY A 340 -9.91 6.94 5.10
C GLY A 340 -10.70 6.69 3.82
N GLU A 341 -11.84 7.38 3.66
CA GLU A 341 -12.63 7.55 2.41
C GLU A 341 -14.02 8.16 2.67
N PRO A 342 -14.83 8.49 1.63
CA PRO A 342 -16.30 8.56 1.70
C PRO A 342 -17.00 7.20 1.83
N ASP A 343 -18.24 7.19 2.31
CA ASP A 343 -19.10 6.02 2.36
C ASP A 343 -19.56 5.52 0.97
N ARG A 344 -20.36 4.46 0.99
CA ARG A 344 -20.86 3.75 -0.20
C ARG A 344 -21.72 4.59 -1.16
N SER A 345 -22.12 5.79 -0.78
CA SER A 345 -22.94 6.69 -1.59
C SER A 345 -22.19 7.99 -1.89
N ASP A 346 -20.86 7.94 -1.90
CA ASP A 346 -19.97 9.10 -1.97
C ASP A 346 -20.22 10.12 -0.82
N GLY A 347 -20.82 9.66 0.29
CA GLY A 347 -21.09 10.45 1.47
C GLY A 347 -19.82 10.64 2.29
N PHE A 348 -19.38 11.90 2.42
CA PHE A 348 -18.22 12.24 3.24
C PHE A 348 -18.62 13.27 4.28
N THR A 349 -18.31 12.99 5.54
CA THR A 349 -18.51 13.92 6.66
C THR A 349 -17.16 14.23 7.28
N ASP A 350 -16.74 15.49 7.19
CA ASP A 350 -15.49 15.98 7.79
C ASP A 350 -15.66 16.10 9.32
N SER A 351 -15.56 14.95 9.99
CA SER A 351 -15.73 14.80 11.42
C SER A 351 -14.62 13.96 12.02
N ARG A 352 -13.99 14.51 13.05
CA ARG A 352 -12.87 13.88 13.74
C ARG A 352 -13.23 12.54 14.38
N ASN A 353 -14.45 12.42 14.89
CA ASN A 353 -14.95 11.24 15.57
C ASN A 353 -16.20 10.70 14.86
N GLY A 354 -16.23 10.84 13.53
CA GLY A 354 -17.32 10.29 12.72
C GLY A 354 -17.28 8.75 12.72
N ALA A 355 -18.45 8.13 12.60
CA ALA A 355 -18.54 6.75 12.12
C ALA A 355 -17.89 6.68 10.73
N GLY A 356 -17.36 5.53 10.33
CA GLY A 356 -16.73 5.41 9.02
C GLY A 356 -15.21 5.42 9.04
N GLY A 357 -14.55 5.85 10.12
CA GLY A 357 -13.11 6.16 10.06
C GLY A 357 -12.73 7.13 8.92
N HIS A 358 -13.71 7.87 8.36
CA HIS A 358 -13.57 8.62 7.10
C HIS A 358 -12.43 9.63 7.16
N ASN A 359 -12.17 10.17 8.35
CA ASN A 359 -11.20 11.20 8.65
C ASN A 359 -9.92 10.66 9.31
N GLU A 360 -9.71 9.35 9.33
CA GLU A 360 -8.55 8.71 9.95
C GLU A 360 -7.45 8.45 8.90
N PRO A 361 -6.35 9.24 8.90
CA PRO A 361 -5.20 8.95 8.07
C PRO A 361 -4.33 7.87 8.70
N THR A 362 -3.80 6.96 7.88
CA THR A 362 -2.90 5.89 8.33
C THR A 362 -1.64 5.81 7.48
N LEU A 363 -0.55 5.29 8.05
CA LEU A 363 0.68 5.05 7.27
C LEU A 363 0.44 4.04 6.14
N ALA A 364 -0.31 2.98 6.41
CA ALA A 364 -0.68 1.98 5.41
C ALA A 364 -1.50 2.62 4.28
N GLY A 365 -2.46 3.49 4.62
CA GLY A 365 -3.26 4.23 3.64
C GLY A 365 -2.43 5.12 2.74
N ASN A 366 -1.46 5.82 3.33
CA ASN A 366 -0.58 6.70 2.58
C ASN A 366 0.55 5.98 1.82
N ALA A 367 0.89 4.72 2.13
CA ALA A 367 2.10 4.06 1.64
C ALA A 367 2.18 3.99 0.09
N GLY A 368 1.06 3.70 -0.57
CA GLY A 368 1.00 3.65 -2.03
C GLY A 368 0.87 5.02 -2.71
N LEU A 369 0.48 6.07 -1.96
CA LEU A 369 0.14 7.38 -2.54
C LEU A 369 1.35 8.08 -3.18
N PRO A 370 2.55 8.15 -2.58
CA PRO A 370 3.72 8.75 -3.23
C PRO A 370 4.06 8.09 -4.57
N ALA A 371 4.07 6.76 -4.63
CA ALA A 371 4.35 6.03 -5.86
C ALA A 371 3.31 6.35 -6.94
N ALA A 372 2.04 6.41 -6.55
CA ALA A 372 0.94 6.78 -7.45
C ALA A 372 1.03 8.26 -7.91
N LEU A 373 1.50 9.18 -7.07
CA LEU A 373 1.66 10.59 -7.44
C LEU A 373 2.89 10.85 -8.33
N VAL A 374 4.01 10.16 -8.08
CA VAL A 374 5.22 10.26 -8.91
C VAL A 374 4.91 9.82 -10.34
N SER A 375 4.06 8.81 -10.53
CA SER A 375 3.64 8.39 -11.86
C SER A 375 2.73 9.39 -12.58
N LYS A 376 2.36 10.54 -11.99
CA LYS A 376 1.64 11.64 -12.67
C LYS A 376 2.55 12.72 -13.26
N VAL A 377 3.85 12.74 -12.91
CA VAL A 377 4.75 13.83 -13.31
C VAL A 377 5.21 13.62 -14.75
N PRO A 378 4.94 14.55 -15.68
CA PRO A 378 5.64 14.57 -16.95
C PRO A 378 7.10 14.94 -16.70
N GLU A 379 8.04 14.11 -17.15
CA GLU A 379 9.44 14.53 -17.19
C GLU A 379 9.59 15.81 -18.04
N PRO A 380 10.54 16.71 -17.69
CA PRO A 380 10.98 17.73 -18.62
C PRO A 380 11.49 17.02 -19.88
N LEU A 381 10.96 17.39 -21.03
CA LEU A 381 11.53 17.01 -22.32
C LEU A 381 13.00 17.45 -22.30
N THR A 382 13.92 16.49 -22.20
CA THR A 382 15.35 16.72 -22.40
C THR A 382 15.71 16.34 -23.82
#